data_AF-A0A7J6APJ6-F1
#
_entry.id   AF-A0A7J6APJ6-F1
#
_cell.length_a   1.000
_cell.length_b   1.000
_cell.length_c   1.000
_cell.angle_alpha   90.00
_cell.angle_beta   90.00
_cell.angle_gamma   90.00
#
_symmetry.space_group_name_H-M   'P 1'
#
loop_
_entity.id
_entity.type
_entity.pdbx_description
1 polymer ?
#
loop_
_entity_poly.entity_id
_entity_poly.type
_entity_poly.pdbx_seq_one_letter_code
_entity_poly.pdbx_strand_id
1 'polypeptide(L)'
;MFELTDYRDTSDLNQINRDARSSDSSGWHRMGEAVANVARRINATMEDGLDTLDLSDCKLIGFPDGVLKMIRSYADKIHKITLANNKLKYLSGKFFTMFTELRELDLQGNTLTKLPDAIGEMQHLIIIDLSNNNFSVFPEQLTNIQTLQNINMSGNQISDVPWERVCVMSSLNVVDLRSNPLTSSPHTSQNFTLLT
;
A
#
# COMPACT_ATOMS: atom_id res chain seq x y z
N MET A 1 21.07 -9.75 -15.02
CA MET A 1 21.33 -9.34 -13.63
C MET A 1 22.33 -8.20 -13.72
N PHE A 2 21.87 -6.95 -13.66
CA PHE A 2 22.74 -5.77 -13.66
C PHE A 2 22.48 -5.02 -12.36
N GLU A 3 23.56 -4.80 -11.62
CA GLU A 3 23.58 -4.13 -10.33
C GLU A 3 23.25 -2.64 -10.49
N LEU A 4 22.31 -2.17 -9.67
CA LEU A 4 22.03 -0.75 -9.48
C LEU A 4 23.06 -0.18 -8.51
N THR A 5 24.27 0.09 -8.99
CA THR A 5 25.30 0.83 -8.26
C THR A 5 25.40 2.26 -8.81
N ASP A 6 25.31 3.21 -7.87
CA ASP A 6 25.56 4.66 -7.99
C ASP A 6 24.83 5.45 -9.10
N TYR A 7 23.62 5.90 -8.80
CA TYR A 7 23.05 7.12 -9.41
C TYR A 7 23.25 8.28 -8.44
N ARG A 8 24.38 8.98 -8.58
CA ARG A 8 24.71 10.19 -7.79
C ARG A 8 24.48 11.49 -8.54
N ASP A 9 23.98 11.45 -9.78
CA ASP A 9 23.85 12.67 -10.57
C ASP A 9 22.60 12.69 -11.49
N THR A 10 21.99 13.87 -11.60
CA THR A 10 20.76 14.13 -12.39
C THR A 10 20.99 14.03 -13.90
N SER A 11 22.25 14.00 -14.31
CA SER A 11 22.73 13.78 -15.68
C SER A 11 22.46 12.34 -16.17
N ASP A 12 22.52 11.33 -15.29
CA ASP A 12 22.32 9.93 -15.66
C ASP A 12 20.84 9.57 -15.92
N LEU A 13 19.91 10.26 -15.25
CA LEU A 13 18.47 10.15 -15.53
C LEU A 13 18.11 10.68 -16.92
N ASN A 14 18.81 11.71 -17.40
CA ASN A 14 18.63 12.25 -18.74
C ASN A 14 19.21 11.33 -19.82
N GLN A 15 20.27 10.56 -19.51
CA GLN A 15 20.86 9.59 -20.43
C GLN A 15 19.95 8.37 -20.60
N ILE A 16 19.37 7.84 -19.52
CA ILE A 16 18.34 6.79 -19.58
C ILE A 16 17.15 7.23 -20.46
N ASN A 17 16.74 8.49 -20.33
CA ASN A 17 15.60 9.03 -21.09
C ASN A 17 15.91 9.22 -22.59
N ARG A 18 17.20 9.35 -22.97
CA ARG A 18 17.64 9.39 -24.37
C ARG A 18 17.69 7.99 -24.98
N ASP A 19 18.20 7.00 -24.26
CA ASP A 19 18.37 5.64 -24.77
C ASP A 19 17.02 4.90 -24.91
N ALA A 20 16.05 5.24 -24.06
CA ALA A 20 14.66 4.73 -24.12
C ALA A 20 13.84 5.21 -25.34
N ARG A 21 14.33 6.19 -26.12
CA ARG A 21 13.62 6.71 -27.32
C ARG A 21 13.76 5.83 -28.56
N SER A 22 14.62 4.79 -28.53
CA SER A 22 15.04 4.08 -29.74
C SER A 22 14.45 2.67 -29.97
N SER A 23 13.73 2.09 -29.02
CA SER A 23 13.10 0.77 -29.20
C SER A 23 11.84 0.61 -28.35
N ASP A 24 10.78 0.10 -28.98
CA ASP A 24 9.42 -0.16 -28.46
C ASP A 24 9.10 0.47 -27.08
N SER A 25 8.98 1.80 -27.11
CA SER A 25 9.31 2.67 -25.98
C SER A 25 8.14 2.98 -25.05
N SER A 26 6.92 2.57 -25.39
CA SER A 26 5.72 3.03 -24.68
C SER A 26 5.60 2.48 -23.25
N GLY A 27 5.95 1.21 -23.03
CA GLY A 27 5.91 0.58 -21.71
C GLY A 27 7.02 1.06 -20.78
N TRP A 28 8.24 1.17 -21.31
CA TRP A 28 9.42 1.61 -20.57
C TRP A 28 9.39 3.10 -20.24
N HIS A 29 8.91 3.94 -21.17
CA HIS A 29 8.76 5.38 -20.94
C HIS A 29 7.71 5.65 -19.85
N ARG A 30 6.58 4.95 -19.88
CA ARG A 30 5.51 5.09 -18.86
C ARG A 30 5.96 4.61 -17.48
N MET A 31 6.77 3.55 -17.41
CA MET A 31 7.34 3.10 -16.14
C MET A 31 8.34 4.14 -15.59
N GLY A 32 9.22 4.66 -16.43
CA GLY A 32 10.17 5.72 -16.05
C GLY A 32 9.47 6.99 -15.56
N GLU A 33 8.39 7.40 -16.23
CA GLU A 33 7.59 8.57 -15.84
C GLU A 33 6.90 8.37 -14.47
N ALA A 34 6.33 7.19 -14.24
CA ALA A 34 5.69 6.87 -12.96
C ALA A 34 6.71 6.88 -11.80
N VAL A 35 7.88 6.27 -11.99
CA VAL A 35 8.96 6.27 -11.00
C VAL A 35 9.46 7.68 -10.73
N ALA A 36 9.67 8.49 -11.79
CA ALA A 36 10.08 9.89 -11.64
C ALA A 36 9.01 10.72 -10.91
N ASN A 37 7.73 10.45 -11.14
CA ASN A 37 6.65 11.11 -10.41
C ASN A 37 6.67 10.76 -8.92
N VAL A 38 6.83 9.48 -8.58
CA VAL A 38 6.97 9.04 -7.19
C VAL A 38 8.18 9.71 -6.53
N ALA A 39 9.34 9.70 -7.19
CA ALA A 39 10.55 10.34 -6.68
C ALA A 39 10.35 11.84 -6.41
N ARG A 40 9.67 12.56 -7.31
CA ARG A 40 9.33 13.98 -7.12
C ARG A 40 8.45 14.21 -5.89
N ARG A 41 7.41 13.39 -5.70
CA ARG A 41 6.49 13.52 -4.55
C ARG A 41 7.16 13.16 -3.23
N ILE A 42 8.03 12.15 -3.23
CA ILE A 42 8.87 11.82 -2.06
C ILE A 42 9.74 13.01 -1.67
N ASN A 43 10.45 13.60 -2.64
CA ASN A 43 11.32 14.75 -2.35
C ASN A 43 10.52 15.93 -1.81
N ALA A 44 9.37 16.27 -2.43
CA ALA A 44 8.51 17.34 -1.95
C ALA A 44 8.03 17.09 -0.50
N THR A 45 7.60 15.86 -0.20
CA THR A 45 7.19 15.46 1.16
C THR A 45 8.31 15.68 2.18
N MET A 46 9.54 15.31 1.82
CA MET A 46 10.71 15.44 2.69
C MET A 46 11.14 16.90 2.86
N GLU A 47 11.11 17.69 1.79
CA GLU A 47 11.45 19.13 1.79
C GLU A 47 10.45 19.94 2.63
N ASP A 48 9.16 19.65 2.47
CA ASP A 48 8.07 20.32 3.18
C ASP A 48 7.91 19.81 4.63
N GLY A 49 8.64 18.76 5.00
CA GLY A 49 8.63 18.23 6.36
C GLY A 49 7.34 17.50 6.74
N LEU A 50 6.63 16.93 5.76
CA LEU A 50 5.31 16.33 5.93
C LEU A 50 5.41 14.89 6.44
N ASP A 51 4.43 14.48 7.25
CA ASP A 51 4.25 13.09 7.70
C ASP A 51 3.38 12.24 6.76
N THR A 52 2.87 12.86 5.70
CA THR A 52 1.90 12.28 4.78
C THR A 52 2.51 12.22 3.39
N LEU A 53 2.64 11.02 2.85
CA LEU A 53 3.15 10.76 1.52
C LEU A 53 2.01 10.37 0.57
N ASP A 54 1.65 11.28 -0.33
CA ASP A 54 0.62 11.07 -1.34
C ASP A 54 1.20 10.53 -2.65
N LEU A 55 0.96 9.25 -2.94
CA LEU A 55 1.31 8.57 -4.19
C LEU A 55 0.07 8.09 -4.96
N SER A 56 -1.08 8.72 -4.71
CA SER A 56 -2.31 8.45 -5.44
C SER A 56 -2.18 8.80 -6.93
N ASP A 57 -2.95 8.10 -7.77
CA ASP A 57 -3.09 8.41 -9.21
C ASP A 57 -1.76 8.43 -10.00
N CYS A 58 -0.76 7.68 -9.53
CA CYS A 58 0.57 7.57 -10.15
C CYS A 58 0.64 6.51 -11.25
N LYS A 59 -0.47 5.82 -11.56
CA LYS A 59 -0.58 4.74 -12.56
C LYS A 59 0.37 3.56 -12.26
N LEU A 60 0.73 3.36 -10.99
CA LEU A 60 1.67 2.33 -10.55
C LEU A 60 1.08 0.93 -10.72
N ILE A 61 1.84 0.02 -11.33
CA ILE A 61 1.48 -1.41 -11.41
C ILE A 61 2.03 -2.19 -10.20
N GLY A 62 3.11 -1.69 -9.62
CA GLY A 62 3.71 -2.13 -8.37
C GLY A 62 4.46 -0.97 -7.74
N PHE A 63 4.70 -1.03 -6.43
CA PHE A 63 5.49 -0.01 -5.75
C PHE A 63 6.96 -0.08 -6.21
N PRO A 64 7.59 1.05 -6.57
CA PRO A 64 8.95 1.06 -7.11
C PRO A 64 9.99 0.99 -5.99
N ASP A 65 10.30 -0.21 -5.48
CA ASP A 65 11.24 -0.43 -4.36
C ASP A 65 12.59 0.31 -4.46
N GLY A 66 13.03 0.68 -5.67
CA GLY A 66 14.23 1.52 -5.87
C GLY A 66 14.17 2.87 -5.17
N VAL A 67 12.99 3.48 -5.05
CA VAL A 67 12.80 4.79 -4.39
C VAL A 67 12.89 4.68 -2.86
N LEU A 68 12.81 3.47 -2.30
CA LEU A 68 12.96 3.26 -0.85
C LEU A 68 14.32 3.73 -0.35
N LYS A 69 15.36 3.71 -1.20
CA LYS A 69 16.68 4.25 -0.85
C LYS A 69 16.64 5.75 -0.59
N MET A 70 15.76 6.50 -1.27
CA MET A 70 15.65 7.95 -1.17
C MET A 70 14.98 8.39 0.12
N ILE A 71 13.91 7.70 0.51
CA ILE A 71 13.10 8.06 1.69
C ILE A 71 13.58 7.39 2.98
N ARG A 72 14.56 6.48 2.93
CA ARG A 72 15.00 5.67 4.08
C ARG A 72 15.25 6.48 5.35
N SER A 73 15.92 7.64 5.25
CA SER A 73 16.26 8.48 6.41
C SER A 73 15.09 9.32 6.93
N TYR A 74 13.93 9.23 6.28
CA TYR A 74 12.73 10.00 6.57
C TYR A 74 11.51 9.08 6.82
N ALA A 75 11.65 7.78 6.62
CA ALA A 75 10.54 6.82 6.66
C ALA A 75 9.87 6.72 8.04
N ASP A 76 10.62 6.95 9.11
CA ASP A 76 10.16 7.00 10.50
C ASP A 76 9.26 8.22 10.81
N LYS A 77 9.32 9.26 9.96
CA LYS A 77 8.45 10.44 10.07
C LYS A 77 7.15 10.30 9.29
N ILE A 78 7.03 9.29 8.43
CA ILE A 78 5.84 9.06 7.61
C ILE A 78 4.83 8.25 8.42
N HIS A 79 3.72 8.91 8.76
CA HIS A 79 2.59 8.30 9.46
C HIS A 79 1.43 7.97 8.53
N LYS A 80 1.36 8.59 7.34
CA LYS A 80 0.26 8.38 6.40
C LYS A 80 0.79 8.18 4.99
N ILE A 81 0.30 7.14 4.31
CA ILE A 81 0.59 6.90 2.90
C ILE A 81 -0.73 6.63 2.18
N THR A 82 -0.98 7.37 1.10
CA THR A 82 -1.99 6.98 0.11
C THR A 82 -1.35 6.52 -1.18
N LEU A 83 -1.79 5.36 -1.64
CA LEU A 83 -1.48 4.73 -2.92
C LEU A 83 -2.79 4.50 -3.70
N ALA A 84 -3.84 5.26 -3.38
CA ALA A 84 -5.16 5.15 -3.98
C ALA A 84 -5.13 5.32 -5.51
N ASN A 85 -6.12 4.72 -6.18
CA ASN A 85 -6.38 4.91 -7.61
C ASN A 85 -5.15 4.62 -8.50
N ASN A 86 -4.36 3.62 -8.12
CA ASN A 86 -3.28 3.09 -8.93
C ASN A 86 -3.74 1.79 -9.62
N LYS A 87 -2.79 0.99 -10.10
CA LYS A 87 -3.03 -0.33 -10.70
C LYS A 87 -2.20 -1.40 -9.98
N LEU A 88 -2.00 -1.21 -8.67
CA LEU A 88 -1.11 -2.06 -7.88
C LEU A 88 -1.66 -3.48 -7.90
N LYS A 89 -0.80 -4.42 -8.30
CA LYS A 89 -1.09 -5.85 -8.25
C LYS A 89 -0.54 -6.51 -6.99
N TYR A 90 0.51 -5.91 -6.41
CA TYR A 90 1.16 -6.37 -5.20
C TYR A 90 1.91 -5.22 -4.53
N LEU A 91 2.20 -5.39 -3.24
CA LEU A 91 3.21 -4.65 -2.50
C LEU A 91 4.28 -5.64 -2.02
N SER A 92 5.53 -5.20 -2.05
CA SER A 92 6.65 -5.99 -1.52
C SER A 92 6.64 -5.93 0.01
N GLY A 93 7.17 -6.96 0.69
CA GLY A 93 7.40 -6.90 2.13
C GLY A 93 8.30 -5.73 2.56
N LYS A 94 9.19 -5.27 1.65
CA LYS A 94 10.09 -4.14 1.90
C LYS A 94 9.36 -2.84 2.19
N PHE A 95 8.19 -2.64 1.58
CA PHE A 95 7.33 -1.48 1.85
C PHE A 95 6.96 -1.44 3.34
N PHE A 96 6.46 -2.57 3.86
CA PHE A 96 6.01 -2.69 5.24
C PHE A 96 7.16 -2.61 6.25
N THR A 97 8.32 -3.18 5.93
CA THR A 97 9.52 -3.06 6.78
C THR A 97 10.18 -1.67 6.72
N MET A 98 9.83 -0.83 5.74
CA MET A 98 10.37 0.54 5.63
C MET A 98 9.55 1.51 6.47
N PHE A 99 8.23 1.45 6.38
CA PHE A 99 7.32 2.39 7.01
C PHE A 99 6.75 1.83 8.31
N THR A 100 7.63 1.54 9.28
CA THR A 100 7.24 0.89 10.55
C THR A 100 6.37 1.77 11.45
N GLU A 101 6.50 3.09 11.33
CA GLU A 101 5.73 4.09 12.09
C GLU A 101 4.37 4.43 11.43
N LEU A 102 4.00 3.75 10.34
CA LEU A 102 2.81 4.08 9.58
C LEU A 102 1.53 3.83 10.39
N ARG A 103 0.65 4.83 10.41
CA ARG A 103 -0.63 4.84 11.13
C ARG A 103 -1.83 4.71 10.19
N GLU A 104 -1.73 5.27 8.99
CA GLU A 104 -2.81 5.24 7.99
C GLU A 104 -2.27 4.79 6.64
N LEU A 105 -2.87 3.75 6.08
CA LEU A 105 -2.53 3.21 4.77
C LEU A 105 -3.77 3.14 3.89
N ASP A 106 -3.79 3.96 2.85
CA ASP A 106 -4.85 3.96 1.85
C ASP A 106 -4.37 3.28 0.55
N LEU A 107 -5.01 2.17 0.22
CA LEU A 107 -4.77 1.34 -0.96
C LEU A 107 -6.03 1.19 -1.83
N GLN A 108 -7.03 2.07 -1.65
CA GLN A 108 -8.30 1.94 -2.36
C GLN A 108 -8.12 1.99 -3.89
N GLY A 109 -9.04 1.37 -4.63
CA GLY A 109 -9.08 1.52 -6.08
C GLY A 109 -7.84 0.98 -6.79
N ASN A 110 -7.34 -0.18 -6.34
CA ASN A 110 -6.22 -0.89 -6.93
C ASN A 110 -6.67 -2.27 -7.45
N THR A 111 -5.72 -3.14 -7.79
CA THR A 111 -6.01 -4.51 -8.27
C THR A 111 -5.38 -5.57 -7.37
N LEU A 112 -5.23 -5.26 -6.08
CA LEU A 112 -4.62 -6.16 -5.11
C LEU A 112 -5.51 -7.38 -4.87
N THR A 113 -4.89 -8.55 -4.78
CA THR A 113 -5.57 -9.82 -4.44
C THR A 113 -5.09 -10.41 -3.12
N LYS A 114 -3.94 -9.95 -2.63
CA LYS A 114 -3.32 -10.37 -1.37
C LYS A 114 -2.38 -9.29 -0.84
N LEU A 115 -2.05 -9.39 0.44
CA LEU A 115 -1.00 -8.61 1.10
C LEU A 115 0.14 -9.55 1.48
N PRO A 116 1.40 -9.08 1.54
CA PRO A 116 2.51 -9.89 2.04
C PRO A 116 2.42 -10.05 3.56
N ASP A 117 3.02 -11.12 4.10
CA ASP A 117 2.94 -11.43 5.53
C ASP A 117 3.48 -10.32 6.43
N ALA A 118 4.46 -9.54 5.94
CA ALA A 118 5.07 -8.42 6.62
C ALA A 118 4.07 -7.33 7.07
N ILE A 119 2.86 -7.28 6.50
CA ILE A 119 1.83 -6.34 6.99
C ILE A 119 1.44 -6.61 8.45
N GLY A 120 1.51 -7.87 8.89
CA GLY A 120 1.22 -8.25 10.28
C GLY A 120 2.21 -7.70 11.29
N GLU A 121 3.34 -7.12 10.84
CA GLU A 121 4.36 -6.52 11.69
C GLU A 121 4.14 -5.02 11.94
N MET A 122 3.11 -4.41 11.33
CA MET A 122 2.83 -2.97 11.44
C MET A 122 2.21 -2.58 12.78
N GLN A 123 3.00 -2.50 13.83
CA GLN A 123 2.51 -2.29 15.21
C GLN A 123 1.85 -0.92 15.45
N HIS A 124 2.02 0.04 14.56
CA HIS A 124 1.45 1.39 14.69
C HIS A 124 0.26 1.67 13.76
N LEU A 125 -0.14 0.71 12.91
CA LEU A 125 -1.20 0.93 11.92
C LEU A 125 -2.59 0.94 12.58
N ILE A 126 -3.31 2.04 12.37
CA ILE A 126 -4.63 2.33 12.96
C ILE A 126 -5.72 2.17 11.90
N ILE A 127 -5.47 2.66 10.69
CA ILE A 127 -6.45 2.69 9.61
C ILE A 127 -5.86 2.04 8.37
N ILE A 128 -6.63 1.14 7.76
CA ILE A 128 -6.33 0.60 6.44
C ILE A 128 -7.56 0.65 5.53
N ASP A 129 -7.39 1.21 4.34
CA ASP A 129 -8.38 1.18 3.28
C ASP A 129 -7.90 0.29 2.12
N LEU A 130 -8.60 -0.81 1.90
CA LEU A 130 -8.41 -1.78 0.82
C LEU A 130 -9.67 -1.86 -0.05
N SER A 131 -10.57 -0.89 0.03
CA SER A 131 -11.81 -0.89 -0.73
C SER A 131 -11.56 -0.86 -2.24
N ASN A 132 -12.50 -1.38 -3.01
CA ASN A 132 -12.43 -1.40 -4.47
C ASN A 132 -11.13 -2.05 -4.98
N ASN A 133 -10.85 -3.27 -4.49
CA ASN A 133 -9.75 -4.13 -4.92
C ASN A 133 -10.32 -5.50 -5.36
N ASN A 134 -9.46 -6.51 -5.49
CA ASN A 134 -9.82 -7.85 -5.97
C ASN A 134 -9.55 -8.95 -4.91
N PHE A 135 -9.70 -8.63 -3.62
CA PHE A 135 -9.54 -9.63 -2.55
C PHE A 135 -10.68 -10.66 -2.60
N SER A 136 -10.34 -11.94 -2.69
CA SER A 136 -11.31 -13.05 -2.62
C SER A 136 -11.49 -13.60 -1.21
N VAL A 137 -10.54 -13.33 -0.32
CA VAL A 137 -10.53 -13.74 1.08
C VAL A 137 -10.01 -12.58 1.93
N PHE A 138 -10.46 -12.52 3.18
CA PHE A 138 -9.94 -11.55 4.14
C PHE A 138 -8.45 -11.83 4.43
N PRO A 139 -7.55 -10.82 4.42
CA PRO A 139 -6.14 -11.01 4.76
C PRO A 139 -5.97 -11.27 6.28
N GLU A 140 -5.82 -12.53 6.66
CA GLU A 140 -5.69 -12.96 8.05
C GLU A 140 -4.55 -12.25 8.81
N GLN A 141 -3.50 -11.82 8.10
CA GLN A 141 -2.36 -11.12 8.67
C GLN A 141 -2.73 -9.76 9.29
N LEU A 142 -3.83 -9.14 8.86
CA LEU A 142 -4.36 -7.91 9.51
C LEU A 142 -4.80 -8.18 10.95
N THR A 143 -5.14 -9.41 11.30
CA THR A 143 -5.55 -9.78 12.67
C THR A 143 -4.39 -9.77 13.67
N ASN A 144 -3.13 -9.73 13.19
CA ASN A 144 -1.96 -9.60 14.04
C ASN A 144 -1.71 -8.15 14.49
N ILE A 145 -2.36 -7.17 13.86
CA ILE A 145 -2.16 -5.75 14.11
C ILE A 145 -3.06 -5.29 15.25
N GLN A 146 -2.52 -5.28 16.47
CA GLN A 146 -3.29 -4.99 17.69
C GLN A 146 -3.78 -3.53 17.78
N THR A 147 -3.19 -2.62 17.02
CA THR A 147 -3.54 -1.19 17.00
C THR A 147 -4.58 -0.83 15.97
N LEU A 148 -4.98 -1.77 15.10
CA LEU A 148 -5.90 -1.52 14.00
C LEU A 148 -7.30 -1.24 14.53
N GLN A 149 -7.87 -0.11 14.11
CA GLN A 149 -9.19 0.36 14.54
C GLN A 149 -10.19 0.34 13.39
N ASN A 150 -9.75 0.67 12.18
CA ASN A 150 -10.62 0.85 11.04
C ASN A 150 -10.10 0.04 9.85
N ILE A 151 -10.92 -0.91 9.40
CA ILE A 151 -10.66 -1.71 8.22
C ILE A 151 -11.77 -1.45 7.20
N ASN A 152 -11.42 -0.91 6.04
CA ASN A 152 -12.33 -0.82 4.91
C ASN A 152 -11.91 -1.82 3.83
N MET A 153 -12.77 -2.80 3.54
CA MET A 153 -12.61 -3.77 2.46
C MET A 153 -13.87 -3.84 1.57
N SER A 154 -14.67 -2.78 1.57
CA SER A 154 -15.88 -2.72 0.74
C SER A 154 -15.56 -2.81 -0.76
N GLY A 155 -16.48 -3.36 -1.55
CA GLY A 155 -16.28 -3.46 -3.01
C GLY A 155 -15.14 -4.41 -3.41
N ASN A 156 -15.00 -5.53 -2.71
CA ASN A 156 -14.08 -6.62 -3.05
C ASN A 156 -14.89 -7.88 -3.48
N GLN A 157 -14.23 -9.04 -3.52
CA GLN A 157 -14.85 -10.33 -3.83
C GLN A 157 -14.73 -11.32 -2.66
N ILE A 158 -14.71 -10.80 -1.43
CA ILE A 158 -14.48 -11.59 -0.22
C ILE A 158 -15.69 -12.49 0.02
N SER A 159 -15.47 -13.79 -0.04
CA SER A 159 -16.49 -14.79 0.31
C SER A 159 -16.34 -15.34 1.72
N ASP A 160 -15.13 -15.26 2.28
CA ASP A 160 -14.77 -15.85 3.57
C ASP A 160 -13.94 -14.89 4.43
N VAL A 161 -14.24 -14.89 5.73
CA VAL A 161 -13.64 -14.03 6.76
C VAL A 161 -13.34 -14.89 7.99
N PRO A 162 -12.12 -14.83 8.55
CA PRO A 162 -11.77 -15.57 9.76
C PRO A 162 -12.38 -14.91 11.00
N TRP A 163 -13.71 -15.03 11.16
CA TRP A 163 -14.48 -14.32 12.19
C TRP A 163 -13.95 -14.54 13.61
N GLU A 164 -13.45 -15.75 13.92
CA GLU A 164 -12.88 -16.07 15.23
C GLU A 164 -11.69 -15.18 15.59
N ARG A 165 -10.92 -14.72 14.61
CA ARG A 165 -9.78 -13.82 14.81
C ARG A 165 -10.18 -12.35 14.74
N VAL A 166 -11.03 -12.00 13.79
CA VAL A 166 -11.49 -10.61 13.63
C VAL A 166 -12.28 -10.17 14.88
N CYS A 167 -13.13 -11.03 15.43
CA CYS A 167 -13.95 -10.72 16.61
C CYS A 167 -13.16 -10.54 17.92
N VAL A 168 -11.90 -11.00 17.98
CA VAL A 168 -11.05 -10.85 19.18
C VAL A 168 -10.09 -9.67 19.10
N MET A 169 -10.10 -8.91 18.00
CA MET A 169 -9.28 -7.71 17.86
C MET A 169 -9.83 -6.60 18.76
N SER A 170 -9.17 -6.37 19.90
CA SER A 170 -9.68 -5.51 20.98
C SER A 170 -9.77 -4.03 20.60
N SER A 171 -8.99 -3.58 19.62
CA SER A 171 -8.93 -2.17 19.19
C SER A 171 -9.87 -1.84 18.03
N LEU A 172 -10.53 -2.82 17.41
CA LEU A 172 -11.39 -2.55 16.27
C LEU A 172 -12.58 -1.68 16.67
N ASN A 173 -12.82 -0.65 15.87
CA ASN A 173 -13.98 0.23 15.94
C ASN A 173 -14.94 -0.02 14.77
N VAL A 174 -14.40 -0.18 13.55
CA VAL A 174 -15.20 -0.35 12.33
C VAL A 174 -14.55 -1.36 11.38
N VAL A 175 -15.36 -2.29 10.87
CA VAL A 175 -15.02 -3.18 9.77
C VAL A 175 -16.09 -3.02 8.67
N ASP A 176 -15.68 -2.51 7.52
CA ASP A 176 -16.56 -2.34 6.36
C ASP A 176 -16.27 -3.41 5.29
N LEU A 177 -17.25 -4.28 5.06
CA LEU A 177 -17.25 -5.36 4.10
C LEU A 177 -18.42 -5.25 3.12
N ARG A 178 -19.11 -4.11 3.05
CA ARG A 178 -20.22 -3.90 2.11
C ARG A 178 -19.80 -4.20 0.68
N SER A 179 -20.73 -4.67 -0.14
CA SER A 179 -20.45 -5.03 -1.54
C SER A 179 -19.37 -6.13 -1.67
N ASN A 180 -19.47 -7.17 -0.84
CA ASN A 180 -18.73 -8.42 -0.97
C ASN A 180 -19.71 -9.62 -0.99
N PRO A 181 -19.38 -10.71 -1.70
CA PRO A 181 -20.19 -11.93 -1.75
C PRO A 181 -20.00 -12.82 -0.50
N LEU A 182 -20.16 -12.24 0.69
CA LEU A 182 -19.93 -12.94 1.97
C LEU A 182 -20.83 -14.17 2.08
N THR A 183 -20.25 -15.31 2.45
CA THR A 183 -20.99 -16.56 2.65
C THR A 183 -21.32 -16.86 4.11
N SER A 184 -20.67 -16.14 5.04
CA SER A 184 -20.80 -16.32 6.47
C SER A 184 -20.88 -14.97 7.19
N SER A 185 -21.46 -15.00 8.40
CA SER A 185 -21.48 -13.88 9.34
C SER A 185 -20.83 -14.31 10.65
N PRO A 186 -20.32 -13.38 11.48
CA PRO A 186 -19.75 -13.74 12.76
C PRO A 186 -20.77 -14.44 13.68
N HIS A 187 -20.34 -15.53 14.34
CA HIS A 187 -21.18 -16.33 15.24
C HIS A 187 -21.16 -15.86 16.71
N THR A 188 -20.22 -14.97 17.06
CA THR A 188 -20.03 -14.41 18.41
C THR A 188 -20.28 -12.91 18.40
N SER A 189 -20.64 -12.31 19.54
CA SER A 189 -20.79 -10.85 19.65
C SER A 189 -19.50 -10.13 19.27
N GLN A 190 -19.60 -9.03 18.52
CA GLN A 190 -18.45 -8.19 18.17
C GLN A 190 -18.40 -6.94 19.05
N ASN A 191 -17.20 -6.42 19.27
CA ASN A 191 -16.93 -5.15 19.95
C ASN A 191 -16.84 -3.95 18.97
N PHE A 192 -16.99 -4.19 17.67
CA PHE A 192 -16.86 -3.18 16.62
C PHE A 192 -18.14 -3.07 15.78
N THR A 193 -18.25 -1.96 15.05
CA THR A 193 -19.31 -1.76 14.06
C THR A 193 -18.98 -2.54 12.79
N LEU A 194 -19.80 -3.54 12.47
CA LEU A 194 -19.70 -4.31 11.24
C LEU A 194 -20.66 -3.75 10.18
N LEU A 195 -20.13 -3.41 9.00
CA LEU A 195 -20.92 -3.02 7.83
C LEU A 195 -20.80 -4.11 6.77
N THR A 196 -21.90 -4.76 6.41
CA THR A 196 -21.94 -5.88 5.43
C THR A 196 -23.10 -5.73 4.49
#